data_AF-A0A928DC69-F1
#
_entry.id   AF-A0A928DC69-F1
#
_cell.length_a   1.000
_cell.length_b   1.000
_cell.length_c   1.000
_cell.angle_alpha   90.00
_cell.angle_beta   90.00
_cell.angle_gamma   90.00
#
_symmetry.space_group_name_H-M   'P 1'
#
loop_
_entity.id
_entity.type
_entity.pdbx_description
1 polymer ?
#
loop_
_entity_poly.entity_id
_entity_poly.type
_entity_poly.pdbx_seq_one_letter_code
_entity_poly.pdbx_strand_id
1 'polypeptide(L)'
;AEVCKKVRFTKEYRLGVFRREDLVVRAGEGEYVPPVQTDPEAIALKGSLHLREVSAGGCAACELDANVLGTPAWDMSRFGIRFVASPRHADAIYLTGPVSGNMQSALDKTYAATPDPKFLIVAGSCAISGGLYAQGRLPAVPALFIPGCPPHPATTLEALIRFTERALGVV
;
A
#
# COMPACT_ATOMS: atom_id res chain seq x y z
N ALA A 1 -34.24 -3.51 7.25
CA ALA A 1 -33.11 -4.13 7.98
C ALA A 1 -32.72 -3.18 9.10
N GLU A 2 -32.92 -3.58 10.34
CA GLU A 2 -32.60 -2.79 11.55
C GLU A 2 -31.08 -2.66 11.70
N VAL A 3 -30.49 -1.60 11.15
CA VAL A 3 -29.09 -1.29 11.39
C VAL A 3 -28.99 -0.53 12.72
N CYS A 4 -28.19 -1.04 13.64
CA CYS A 4 -27.86 -0.40 14.92
C CYS A 4 -27.49 1.09 14.70
N LYS A 5 -28.13 2.03 15.41
CA LYS A 5 -27.84 3.48 15.31
C LYS A 5 -26.39 3.85 15.65
N LYS A 6 -25.61 2.93 16.21
CA LYS A 6 -24.18 3.11 16.54
C LYS A 6 -23.24 2.74 15.39
N VAL A 7 -23.72 2.05 14.36
CA VAL A 7 -22.90 1.64 13.20
C VAL A 7 -23.43 2.31 11.95
N ARG A 8 -22.58 3.12 11.31
CA ARG A 8 -22.88 3.78 10.04
C ARG A 8 -21.87 3.32 9.01
N PHE A 9 -22.36 2.76 7.90
CA PHE A 9 -21.51 2.47 6.74
C PHE A 9 -21.21 3.79 6.00
N THR A 10 -19.93 4.07 5.78
CA THR A 10 -19.47 5.20 4.98
C THR A 10 -18.99 4.71 3.62
N LYS A 11 -18.77 5.65 2.70
CA LYS A 11 -18.10 5.39 1.42
C LYS A 11 -16.60 5.71 1.50
N GLU A 12 -16.04 5.76 2.71
CA GLU A 12 -14.65 6.15 2.90
C GLU A 12 -13.74 4.97 2.53
N TYR A 13 -13.02 5.12 1.41
CA TYR A 13 -12.06 4.13 0.93
C TYR A 13 -10.62 4.60 1.07
N ARG A 14 -10.39 5.84 1.52
CA ARG A 14 -9.08 6.51 1.59
C ARG A 14 -8.27 6.11 2.82
N LEU A 15 -8.13 4.81 3.00
CA LEU A 15 -7.62 4.20 4.24
C LEU A 15 -6.10 4.03 4.27
N GLY A 16 -5.39 4.33 3.17
CA GLY A 16 -3.93 4.28 3.15
C GLY A 16 -3.29 5.33 4.06
N VAL A 17 -2.22 5.01 4.76
CA VAL A 17 -1.57 5.96 5.67
C VAL A 17 -0.05 5.92 5.54
N PHE A 18 0.62 7.00 5.92
CA PHE A 18 2.09 7.13 5.82
C PHE A 18 2.82 6.76 7.11
N ARG A 19 2.09 6.65 8.24
CA ARG A 19 2.61 6.19 9.52
C ARG A 19 1.74 5.06 10.04
N ARG A 20 2.36 4.08 10.71
CA ARG A 20 1.64 2.89 11.20
C ARG A 20 0.58 3.26 12.24
N GLU A 21 0.86 4.28 13.05
CA GLU A 21 0.01 4.74 14.14
C GLU A 21 -1.33 5.29 13.61
N ASP A 22 -1.31 5.87 12.41
CA ASP A 22 -2.49 6.44 11.74
C ASP A 22 -3.49 5.36 11.26
N LEU A 23 -3.13 4.07 11.33
CA LEU A 23 -4.06 2.95 11.10
C LEU A 23 -5.05 2.76 12.26
N VAL A 24 -4.78 3.34 13.43
CA VAL A 24 -5.60 3.18 14.62
C VAL A 24 -6.61 4.31 14.69
N VAL A 25 -7.89 3.98 14.54
CA VAL A 25 -9.01 4.90 14.73
C VAL A 25 -9.76 4.53 16.00
N ARG A 26 -9.95 5.48 16.94
CA ARG A 26 -10.70 5.22 18.17
C ARG A 26 -12.10 5.82 18.13
N ALA A 27 -13.03 5.17 18.83
CA ALA A 27 -14.37 5.70 19.01
C ALA A 27 -14.31 7.04 19.77
N GLY A 28 -14.95 8.06 19.22
CA GLY A 28 -14.98 9.42 19.78
C GLY A 28 -13.91 10.36 19.20
N GLU A 29 -12.91 9.85 18.47
CA GLU A 29 -11.92 10.66 17.75
C GLU A 29 -12.50 11.16 16.40
N GLY A 30 -13.49 12.07 16.45
CA GLY A 30 -13.97 12.82 15.28
C GLY A 30 -14.32 12.01 14.02
N GLU A 31 -14.33 12.68 12.87
CA GLU A 31 -14.34 12.02 11.56
C GLU A 31 -12.90 11.72 11.12
N TYR A 32 -12.68 10.54 10.53
CA TYR A 32 -11.37 10.18 9.98
C TYR A 32 -10.99 11.13 8.84
N VAL A 33 -9.79 11.71 8.93
CA VAL A 33 -9.20 12.55 7.89
C VAL A 33 -8.01 11.81 7.30
N PRO A 34 -8.01 11.52 5.98
CA PRO A 34 -6.87 10.85 5.35
C PRO A 34 -5.60 11.71 5.43
N PRO A 35 -4.42 11.11 5.72
CA PRO A 35 -3.19 11.87 5.86
C PRO A 35 -2.72 12.43 4.50
N VAL A 36 -2.03 13.56 4.55
CA VAL A 36 -1.41 14.21 3.37
C VAL A 36 0.06 13.85 3.30
N GLN A 37 0.56 13.53 2.11
CA GLN A 37 1.98 13.20 1.91
C GLN A 37 2.83 14.47 2.10
N THR A 38 3.93 14.33 2.82
CA THR A 38 4.88 15.42 3.08
C THR A 38 6.29 15.12 2.57
N ASP A 39 6.58 13.87 2.18
CA ASP A 39 7.87 13.46 1.67
C ASP A 39 8.10 14.02 0.24
N PRO A 40 9.10 14.90 0.02
CA PRO A 40 9.36 15.50 -1.28
C PRO A 40 9.84 14.48 -2.33
N GLU A 41 10.54 13.42 -1.93
CA GLU A 41 11.02 12.38 -2.85
C GLU A 41 9.84 11.55 -3.36
N ALA A 42 8.89 11.22 -2.49
CA ALA A 42 7.66 10.52 -2.88
C ALA A 42 6.78 11.40 -3.80
N ILE A 43 6.64 12.69 -3.48
CA ILE A 43 5.88 13.65 -4.28
C ILE A 43 6.51 13.86 -5.67
N ALA A 44 7.84 13.79 -5.79
CA ALA A 44 8.53 13.91 -7.07
C ALA A 44 8.19 12.78 -8.07
N LEU A 45 7.69 11.64 -7.58
CA LEU A 45 7.26 10.50 -8.42
C LEU A 45 5.87 10.67 -9.04
N LYS A 46 5.22 11.83 -8.87
CA LYS A 46 3.90 12.09 -9.47
C LYS A 46 3.91 11.85 -10.98
N GLY A 47 3.07 10.93 -11.43
CA GLY A 47 2.96 10.57 -12.85
C GLY A 47 4.06 9.62 -13.37
N SER A 48 4.93 9.09 -12.50
CA SER A 48 6.01 8.17 -12.88
C SER A 48 6.38 7.16 -11.79
N LEU A 49 5.40 6.65 -11.05
CA LEU A 49 5.63 5.69 -9.97
C LEU A 49 5.77 4.26 -10.51
N HIS A 50 6.99 3.71 -10.45
CA HIS A 50 7.27 2.32 -10.83
C HIS A 50 7.37 1.42 -9.60
N LEU A 51 6.53 0.39 -9.57
CA LEU A 51 6.42 -0.54 -8.44
C LEU A 51 7.02 -1.89 -8.79
N ARG A 52 7.74 -2.52 -7.86
CA ARG A 52 8.06 -3.95 -7.93
C ARG A 52 7.32 -4.68 -6.81
N GLU A 53 6.35 -5.49 -7.20
CA GLU A 53 5.64 -6.36 -6.25
C GLU A 53 6.55 -7.49 -5.74
N VAL A 54 6.45 -7.80 -4.45
CA VAL A 54 7.14 -8.95 -3.84
C VAL A 54 6.18 -9.67 -2.92
N SER A 55 5.69 -10.83 -3.35
CA SER A 55 4.92 -11.74 -2.49
C SER A 55 5.83 -12.49 -1.53
N ALA A 56 5.82 -12.12 -0.26
CA ALA A 56 6.68 -12.70 0.77
C ALA A 56 5.92 -13.73 1.63
N GLY A 57 5.28 -14.71 0.99
CA GLY A 57 4.55 -15.80 1.67
C GLY A 57 3.07 -15.49 1.96
N GLY A 58 2.41 -14.73 1.08
CA GLY A 58 0.97 -14.45 1.15
C GLY A 58 0.09 -15.57 0.56
N CYS A 59 -1.23 -15.39 0.62
CA CYS A 59 -2.23 -16.28 0.03
C CYS A 59 -2.63 -15.90 -1.41
N ALA A 60 -1.84 -15.08 -2.09
CA ALA A 60 -2.10 -14.53 -3.43
C ALA A 60 -3.28 -13.54 -3.54
N ALA A 61 -4.05 -13.30 -2.46
CA ALA A 61 -5.22 -12.42 -2.53
C ALA A 61 -4.86 -10.94 -2.78
N CYS A 62 -3.81 -10.42 -2.12
CA CYS A 62 -3.40 -9.02 -2.31
C CYS A 62 -2.75 -8.81 -3.70
N GLU A 63 -2.13 -9.85 -4.22
CA GLU A 63 -1.49 -9.90 -5.54
C GLU A 63 -2.53 -9.91 -6.67
N LEU A 64 -3.61 -10.69 -6.49
CA LEU A 64 -4.76 -10.65 -7.39
C LEU A 64 -5.41 -9.27 -7.43
N ASP A 65 -5.61 -8.63 -6.28
CA ASP A 65 -6.16 -7.27 -6.25
C ASP A 65 -5.21 -6.23 -6.84
N ALA A 66 -3.89 -6.37 -6.64
CA ALA A 66 -2.91 -5.54 -7.31
C ALA A 66 -2.94 -5.73 -8.85
N ASN A 67 -3.21 -6.95 -9.33
CA ASN A 67 -3.40 -7.22 -10.75
C ASN A 67 -4.66 -6.53 -11.31
N VAL A 68 -5.74 -6.51 -10.54
CA VAL A 68 -7.00 -5.82 -10.91
C VAL A 68 -6.79 -4.34 -11.20
N LEU A 69 -5.83 -3.67 -10.54
CA LEU A 69 -5.48 -2.27 -10.81
C LEU A 69 -4.95 -2.03 -12.23
N GLY A 70 -4.40 -3.06 -12.88
CA GLY A 70 -3.95 -3.00 -14.27
C GLY A 70 -5.04 -3.26 -15.31
N THR A 71 -6.26 -3.61 -14.88
CA THR A 71 -7.38 -3.87 -15.79
C THR A 71 -8.03 -2.57 -16.26
N PRO A 72 -8.74 -2.55 -17.41
CA PRO A 72 -9.39 -1.33 -17.92
C PRO A 72 -10.39 -0.66 -16.98
N ALA A 73 -10.93 -1.40 -16.00
CA ALA A 73 -11.87 -0.87 -15.02
C ALA A 73 -11.21 0.08 -14.00
N TRP A 74 -9.92 -0.11 -13.71
CA TRP A 74 -9.17 0.67 -12.71
C TRP A 74 -8.02 1.46 -13.34
N ASP A 75 -7.34 0.85 -14.31
CA ASP A 75 -6.30 1.42 -15.18
C ASP A 75 -5.37 2.42 -14.48
N MET A 76 -4.59 1.90 -13.52
CA MET A 76 -3.64 2.72 -12.76
C MET A 76 -2.57 3.40 -13.64
N SER A 77 -2.39 2.93 -14.88
CA SER A 77 -1.42 3.48 -15.82
C SER A 77 -1.73 4.92 -16.22
N ARG A 78 -3.01 5.34 -16.16
CA ARG A 78 -3.45 6.72 -16.40
C ARG A 78 -2.87 7.73 -15.42
N PHE A 79 -2.50 7.26 -14.24
CA PHE A 79 -1.88 8.06 -13.18
C PHE A 79 -0.35 7.94 -13.18
N GLY A 80 0.22 7.28 -14.20
CA GLY A 80 1.66 7.03 -14.28
C GLY A 80 2.17 5.98 -13.29
N ILE A 81 1.27 5.13 -12.78
CA ILE A 81 1.61 4.04 -11.85
C ILE A 81 1.69 2.73 -12.63
N ARG A 82 2.75 1.95 -12.44
CA ARG A 82 2.90 0.66 -13.11
C ARG A 82 3.78 -0.33 -12.35
N PHE A 83 3.49 -1.61 -12.50
CA PHE A 83 4.38 -2.67 -12.05
C PHE A 83 5.48 -2.93 -13.09
N VAL A 84 6.74 -2.99 -12.63
CA VAL A 84 7.90 -3.31 -13.44
C VAL A 84 8.45 -4.69 -13.08
N ALA A 85 9.03 -5.38 -14.08
CA ALA A 85 9.57 -6.72 -13.88
C ALA A 85 10.86 -6.74 -13.05
N SER A 86 11.71 -5.71 -13.22
CA SER A 86 13.01 -5.63 -12.57
C SER A 86 12.96 -4.67 -11.38
N PRO A 87 13.46 -5.06 -10.19
CA PRO A 87 13.61 -4.13 -9.06
C PRO A 87 14.54 -2.96 -9.38
N ARG A 88 15.44 -3.10 -10.37
CA ARG A 88 16.36 -2.03 -10.81
C ARG A 88 15.65 -0.89 -11.54
N HIS A 89 14.41 -1.09 -11.97
CA HIS A 89 13.59 -0.07 -12.63
C HIS A 89 12.45 0.42 -11.73
N ALA A 90 12.43 0.01 -10.46
CA ALA A 90 11.38 0.36 -9.51
C ALA A 90 11.81 1.53 -8.64
N ASP A 91 10.84 2.36 -8.28
CA ASP A 91 10.98 3.43 -7.29
C ASP A 91 10.48 2.95 -5.91
N ALA A 92 9.63 1.91 -5.88
CA ALA A 92 9.16 1.31 -4.63
C ALA A 92 8.98 -0.20 -4.73
N ILE A 93 9.25 -0.88 -3.61
CA ILE A 93 8.83 -2.27 -3.40
C ILE A 93 7.40 -2.27 -2.86
N TYR A 94 6.50 -2.98 -3.55
CA TYR A 94 5.13 -3.23 -3.11
C TYR A 94 5.08 -4.61 -2.45
N LEU A 95 5.17 -4.66 -1.13
CA LEU A 95 5.25 -5.88 -0.34
C LEU A 95 3.86 -6.40 0.02
N THR A 96 3.63 -7.69 -0.23
CA THR A 96 2.45 -8.44 0.20
C THR A 96 2.87 -9.68 1.01
N GLY A 97 2.00 -10.10 1.95
CA GLY A 97 2.24 -11.26 2.80
C GLY A 97 3.10 -10.97 4.05
N PRO A 98 3.17 -11.93 4.99
CA PRO A 98 3.75 -11.72 6.33
C PRO A 98 5.27 -11.79 6.40
N VAL A 99 5.97 -11.97 5.27
CA VAL A 99 7.42 -12.23 5.20
C VAL A 99 7.79 -13.55 5.87
N SER A 100 7.51 -14.66 5.19
CA SER A 100 7.95 -15.99 5.64
C SER A 100 9.48 -16.05 5.73
N GLY A 101 10.02 -16.88 6.64
CA GLY A 101 11.47 -17.04 6.82
C GLY A 101 12.20 -17.42 5.53
N ASN A 102 11.58 -18.24 4.68
CA ASN A 102 12.12 -18.65 3.38
C ASN A 102 12.20 -17.48 2.39
N MET A 103 11.30 -16.50 2.50
CA MET A 103 11.26 -15.32 1.63
C MET A 103 12.13 -14.17 2.13
N GLN A 104 12.64 -14.21 3.36
CA GLN A 104 13.42 -13.11 3.94
C GLN A 104 14.61 -12.72 3.06
N SER A 105 15.45 -13.69 2.67
CA SER A 105 16.62 -13.39 1.84
C SER A 105 16.24 -12.87 0.45
N ALA A 106 15.14 -13.33 -0.13
CA ALA A 106 14.68 -12.86 -1.43
C ALA A 106 14.20 -11.40 -1.33
N LEU A 107 13.44 -11.07 -0.29
CA LEU A 107 12.96 -9.71 -0.03
C LEU A 107 14.13 -8.73 0.20
N ASP A 108 15.09 -9.09 1.06
CA ASP A 108 16.26 -8.24 1.34
C ASP A 108 17.08 -7.98 0.07
N LYS A 109 17.35 -9.02 -0.73
CA LYS A 109 18.09 -8.87 -2.00
C LYS A 109 17.33 -8.03 -3.02
N THR A 110 16.01 -8.17 -3.08
CA THR A 110 15.18 -7.40 -4.02
C THR A 110 15.20 -5.92 -3.64
N TYR A 111 15.02 -5.61 -2.35
CA TYR A 111 15.07 -4.24 -1.86
C TYR A 111 16.46 -3.60 -2.03
N ALA A 112 17.53 -4.36 -1.79
CA ALA A 112 18.90 -3.90 -2.02
C ALA A 112 19.23 -3.66 -3.51
N ALA A 113 18.55 -4.35 -4.43
CA ALA A 113 18.74 -4.15 -5.87
C ALA A 113 17.95 -2.96 -6.43
N THR A 114 17.09 -2.33 -5.64
CA THR A 114 16.31 -1.15 -6.04
C THR A 114 17.15 0.13 -5.88
N PRO A 115 17.19 1.02 -6.89
CA PRO A 115 17.96 2.27 -6.83
C PRO A 115 17.45 3.22 -5.75
N ASP A 116 18.32 4.06 -5.19
CA ASP A 116 17.89 5.17 -4.33
C ASP A 116 17.49 6.40 -5.18
N PRO A 117 16.49 7.20 -4.76
CA PRO A 117 15.64 6.99 -3.58
C PRO A 117 14.61 5.86 -3.80
N LYS A 118 14.44 4.98 -2.79
CA LYS A 118 13.49 3.85 -2.83
C LYS A 118 12.54 3.81 -1.65
N PHE A 119 11.31 3.41 -1.92
CA PHE A 119 10.28 3.26 -0.90
C PHE A 119 9.89 1.81 -0.65
N LEU A 120 9.43 1.53 0.57
CA LEU A 120 8.72 0.29 0.90
C LEU A 120 7.25 0.61 1.11
N ILE A 121 6.38 -0.01 0.32
CA ILE A 121 4.93 0.05 0.45
C ILE A 121 4.46 -1.31 0.96
N VAL A 122 3.68 -1.34 2.04
CA VAL A 122 3.12 -2.58 2.58
C VAL A 122 1.62 -2.63 2.35
N ALA A 123 1.17 -3.68 1.67
CA ALA A 123 -0.24 -3.86 1.32
C ALA A 123 -0.81 -5.12 1.96
N GLY A 124 -1.92 -4.92 2.68
CA GLY A 124 -2.65 -5.97 3.37
C GLY A 124 -2.21 -6.17 4.83
N SER A 125 -3.13 -6.69 5.63
CA SER A 125 -2.95 -6.94 7.07
C SER A 125 -1.75 -7.83 7.36
N CYS A 126 -1.51 -8.85 6.53
CA CYS A 126 -0.36 -9.73 6.65
C CYS A 126 0.97 -8.97 6.53
N ALA A 127 1.12 -8.08 5.54
CA ALA A 127 2.36 -7.30 5.37
C ALA A 127 2.54 -6.25 6.48
N ILE A 128 1.44 -5.68 6.97
CA ILE A 128 1.45 -4.62 7.99
C ILE A 128 1.76 -5.15 9.38
N SER A 129 1.13 -6.26 9.80
CA SER A 129 1.20 -6.76 11.18
C SER A 129 1.47 -8.26 11.33
N GLY A 130 1.67 -8.98 10.23
CA GLY A 130 1.69 -10.44 10.21
C GLY A 130 0.30 -11.07 9.98
N GLY A 131 -0.78 -10.31 10.23
CA GLY A 131 -2.15 -10.78 10.05
C GLY A 131 -2.46 -11.96 10.97
N LEU A 132 -2.80 -13.12 10.38
CA LEU A 132 -2.96 -14.39 11.12
C LEU A 132 -1.63 -15.05 11.51
N TYR A 133 -0.51 -14.58 10.94
CA TYR A 133 0.81 -15.17 11.10
C TYR A 133 1.75 -14.24 11.89
N ALA A 134 2.91 -14.74 12.28
CA ALA A 134 3.97 -13.90 12.80
C ALA A 134 4.56 -13.04 11.67
N GLN A 135 4.78 -11.75 11.94
CA GLN A 135 5.42 -10.84 11.00
C GLN A 135 6.93 -11.12 10.95
N GLY A 136 7.45 -11.37 9.75
CA GLY A 136 8.89 -11.41 9.49
C GLY A 136 9.51 -10.02 9.47
N ARG A 137 10.82 -9.95 9.21
CA ARG A 137 11.55 -8.68 9.25
C ARG A 137 11.34 -7.91 7.93
N LEU A 138 10.86 -6.68 8.05
CA LEU A 138 10.82 -5.75 6.91
C LEU A 138 12.24 -5.25 6.56
N PRO A 139 12.57 -5.04 5.28
CA PRO A 139 13.89 -4.58 4.86
C PRO A 139 14.13 -3.08 5.14
N ALA A 140 13.06 -2.30 5.35
CA ALA A 140 13.08 -0.88 5.66
C ALA A 140 11.81 -0.46 6.40
N VAL A 141 11.76 0.79 6.85
CA VAL A 141 10.53 1.40 7.37
C VAL A 141 9.56 1.65 6.21
N PRO A 142 8.30 1.17 6.28
CA PRO A 142 7.33 1.44 5.22
C PRO A 142 6.98 2.92 5.12
N ALA A 143 6.93 3.44 3.90
CA ALA A 143 6.52 4.79 3.58
C ALA A 143 5.01 4.90 3.29
N LEU A 144 4.35 3.77 3.03
CA LEU A 144 2.91 3.69 2.84
C LEU A 144 2.38 2.34 3.36
N PHE A 145 1.28 2.41 4.11
CA PHE A 145 0.53 1.27 4.63
C PHE A 145 -0.86 1.26 3.99
N ILE A 146 -1.22 0.16 3.32
CA ILE A 146 -2.52 -0.02 2.66
C ILE A 146 -3.29 -1.13 3.40
N PRO A 147 -4.24 -0.79 4.29
CA PRO A 147 -4.94 -1.78 5.10
C PRO A 147 -5.97 -2.58 4.29
N GLY A 148 -6.16 -3.84 4.66
CA GLY A 148 -7.18 -4.74 4.09
C GLY A 148 -6.77 -6.21 4.12
N CYS A 149 -7.68 -7.13 3.83
CA CYS A 149 -7.40 -8.57 3.76
C CYS A 149 -8.29 -9.29 2.73
N PRO A 150 -8.12 -9.05 1.43
CA PRO A 150 -7.19 -8.09 0.80
C PRO A 150 -7.74 -6.64 0.78
N PRO A 151 -6.90 -5.62 0.48
CA PRO A 151 -7.35 -4.24 0.32
C PRO A 151 -8.24 -4.06 -0.89
N HIS A 152 -9.35 -3.34 -0.73
CA HIS A 152 -10.23 -3.03 -1.86
C HIS A 152 -9.46 -2.23 -2.94
N PRO A 153 -9.63 -2.51 -4.25
CA PRO A 153 -8.86 -1.84 -5.30
C PRO A 153 -8.93 -0.31 -5.26
N ALA A 154 -10.09 0.26 -4.93
CA ALA A 154 -10.24 1.72 -4.72
C ALA A 154 -9.32 2.27 -3.63
N THR A 155 -9.15 1.54 -2.52
CA THR A 155 -8.25 1.92 -1.43
C THR A 155 -6.79 1.88 -1.88
N THR A 156 -6.40 0.84 -2.61
CA THR A 156 -5.03 0.71 -3.10
C THR A 156 -4.70 1.79 -4.13
N LEU A 157 -5.56 1.98 -5.13
CA LEU A 157 -5.35 2.99 -6.17
C LEU A 157 -5.25 4.39 -5.57
N GLU A 158 -6.18 4.75 -4.69
CA GLU A 158 -6.18 6.07 -4.05
C GLU A 158 -4.97 6.28 -3.16
N ALA A 159 -4.56 5.27 -2.39
CA ALA A 159 -3.37 5.35 -1.56
C ALA A 159 -2.10 5.58 -2.41
N LEU A 160 -1.98 4.91 -3.56
CA LEU A 160 -0.84 5.08 -4.47
C LEU A 160 -0.84 6.46 -5.15
N ILE A 161 -2.00 6.97 -5.55
CA ILE A 161 -2.13 8.33 -6.08
C ILE A 161 -1.71 9.33 -5.00
N ARG A 162 -2.34 9.28 -3.82
CA ARG A 162 -2.07 10.20 -2.72
C ARG A 162 -0.63 10.14 -2.22
N PHE A 163 0.01 8.97 -2.29
CA PHE A 163 1.42 8.81 -1.94
C PHE A 163 2.34 9.70 -2.78
N THR A 164 1.95 10.04 -4.02
CA THR A 164 2.72 10.93 -4.90
C THR A 164 2.17 12.35 -4.99
N GLU A 165 1.13 12.68 -4.23
CA GLU A 165 0.47 14.00 -4.30
C GLU A 165 0.65 14.84 -3.05
N ARG A 166 0.89 16.14 -3.26
CA ARG A 166 1.07 17.13 -2.18
C ARG A 166 -0.24 17.54 -1.49
N ALA A 167 -1.39 17.28 -2.10
CA ALA A 167 -2.70 17.66 -1.58
C ALA A 167 -3.73 16.59 -1.91
N LEU A 168 -4.80 16.51 -1.11
CA LEU A 168 -5.99 15.72 -1.42
C LEU A 168 -6.71 16.35 -2.62
N GLY A 169 -6.25 16.04 -3.83
CA GLY A 169 -6.98 16.35 -5.05
C GLY A 169 -8.25 15.52 -5.08
N VAL A 170 -9.41 16.16 -5.12
CA VAL A 170 -10.66 15.48 -5.44
C VAL A 170 -10.55 15.06 -6.91
N VAL A 171 -10.30 13.78 -7.16
CA VAL A 171 -10.51 13.16 -8.48
C VAL A 171 -12.01 12.99 -8.69
#